data_AF-A0A436F324-F1
#
_entry.id   AF-A0A436F324-F1
#
_cell.length_a   1.000
_cell.length_b   1.000
_cell.length_c   1.000
_cell.angle_alpha   90.00
_cell.angle_beta   90.00
_cell.angle_gamma   90.00
#
_symmetry.space_group_name_H-M   'P 1'
#
loop_
_entity.id
_entity.type
_entity.pdbx_description
1 polymer ?
#
loop_
_entity_poly.entity_id
_entity_poly.type
_entity_poly.pdbx_seq_one_letter_code
_entity_poly.pdbx_strand_id
1 'polypeptide(L)' 'EASPSGDNAFKIELARRIVVRALISALSGTPERLPALPASPFSNIPGARHVA' A
#
# COMPACT_ATOMS: atom_id res chain seq x y z
N GLU A 1 3.45 8.97 26.26
CA GLU A 1 3.97 7.58 26.21
C GLU A 1 2.85 6.61 25.86
N ALA A 2 3.16 5.58 25.06
CA ALA A 2 2.21 4.52 24.73
C ALA A 2 2.16 3.48 25.87
N SER A 3 0.97 3.03 26.25
CA SER A 3 0.76 2.00 27.27
C SER A 3 0.13 0.75 26.66
N PRO A 4 0.58 -0.46 27.05
CA PRO A 4 -0.06 -1.70 26.61
C PRO A 4 -1.45 -1.86 27.24
N SER A 5 -2.28 -2.72 26.64
CA SER A 5 -3.58 -3.15 27.14
C SER A 5 -3.82 -4.63 26.81
N GLY A 6 -4.01 -5.47 27.83
CA GLY A 6 -4.06 -6.92 27.63
C GLY A 6 -2.79 -7.44 26.94
N ASP A 7 -2.94 -8.43 26.07
CA ASP A 7 -1.82 -9.12 25.42
C ASP A 7 -1.31 -8.42 24.15
N ASN A 8 -1.21 -7.08 24.17
CA ASN A 8 -0.86 -6.30 22.99
C ASN A 8 0.43 -5.46 23.10
N ALA A 9 1.23 -5.66 24.14
CA ALA A 9 2.47 -4.90 24.35
C ALA A 9 3.42 -4.93 23.14
N PHE A 10 3.44 -6.05 22.40
CA PHE A 10 4.22 -6.19 21.16
C PHE A 10 3.85 -5.17 20.07
N LYS A 11 2.62 -4.64 20.07
CA LYS A 11 2.17 -3.66 19.08
C LYS A 11 2.93 -2.34 19.19
N ILE A 12 3.39 -1.96 20.39
CA ILE A 12 4.15 -0.73 20.59
C ILE A 12 5.49 -0.82 19.84
N GLU A 13 6.22 -1.91 20.05
CA GLU A 13 7.50 -2.12 19.38
C GLU A 13 7.33 -2.33 17.86
N LEU A 14 6.30 -3.07 17.47
CA LEU A 14 5.94 -3.24 16.06
C LEU A 14 5.67 -1.89 15.38
N ALA A 15 4.90 -1.02 16.02
CA ALA A 15 4.58 0.31 15.49
C ALA A 15 5.84 1.16 15.28
N ARG A 16 6.75 1.20 16.26
CA ARG A 16 8.03 1.92 16.13
C ARG A 16 8.83 1.44 14.91
N ARG A 17 8.92 0.12 14.71
CA ARG A 17 9.61 -0.47 13.56
C ARG A 17 8.92 -0.18 12.23
N ILE A 18 7.59 -0.26 12.20
CA ILE A 18 6.80 -0.01 10.97
C ILE A 18 6.95 1.45 10.56
N VAL A 19 6.89 2.41 11.48
CA VAL A 19 7.05 3.84 11.16
C VAL A 19 8.40 4.09 10.50
N VAL A 20 9.49 3.58 11.08
CA VAL A 20 10.84 3.73 10.50
C VAL A 20 10.91 3.11 9.09
N ARG A 21 10.41 1.88 8.92
CA ARG A 21 10.42 1.20 7.61
C ARG A 21 9.57 1.92 6.57
N ALA A 22 8.38 2.40 6.95
CA ALA A 22 7.48 3.12 6.06
C ALA A 22 8.12 4.42 5.57
N LEU A 23 8.77 5.17 6.47
CA LEU A 23 9.48 6.39 6.10
C LEU A 23 10.67 6.10 5.18
N ILE A 24 11.47 5.06 5.47
CA ILE A 24 12.56 4.64 4.59
C ILE A 24 12.02 4.25 3.20
N SER A 25 10.96 3.45 3.14
CA SER A 25 10.34 3.06 1.87
C SER A 25 9.77 4.26 1.10
N ALA A 26 9.17 5.23 1.79
CA ALA A 26 8.66 6.44 1.16
C ALA A 26 9.79 7.30 0.58
N LEU A 27 10.93 7.39 1.27
CA LEU A 27 12.13 8.08 0.79
C LEU A 27 12.74 7.40 -0.45
N SER A 28 12.68 6.07 -0.53
CA SER A 28 13.07 5.33 -1.74
C SER A 28 12.16 5.62 -2.95
N GLY A 29 11.05 6.33 -2.73
CA GLY A 29 10.06 6.65 -3.75
C GLY A 29 9.04 5.53 -3.98
N THR A 30 7.96 5.87 -4.66
CA THR A 30 7.00 4.90 -5.17
C THR A 30 7.42 4.44 -6.56
N PRO A 31 7.17 3.18 -6.94
CA PRO A 31 7.28 2.78 -8.34
C PRO A 31 6.51 3.74 -9.25
N GLU A 32 6.99 3.90 -10.48
CA GLU A 32 6.27 4.65 -11.49
C GLU A 32 4.84 4.09 -11.62
N ARG A 33 3.87 5.00 -11.84
CA ARG A 33 2.47 4.61 -11.96
C ARG A 33 2.34 3.63 -13.11
N LEU A 34 2.05 2.36 -12.78
CA LEU A 34 1.77 1.35 -13.78
C LEU A 34 0.51 1.74 -14.56
N PRO A 35 0.51 1.61 -15.89
CA PRO A 35 -0.71 1.82 -16.67
C PRO A 35 -1.77 0.81 -16.22
N ALA A 36 -3.02 1.23 -16.22
CA ALA A 36 -4.12 0.32 -15.94
C ALA A 36 -4.13 -0.82 -16.97
N LEU A 37 -4.42 -2.04 -16.50
CA LEU A 37 -4.59 -3.18 -17.40
C LEU A 37 -5.79 -2.93 -18.35
N PRO A 38 -5.73 -3.43 -19.60
CA PRO A 38 -6.88 -3.39 -20.49
C PRO A 38 -8.13 -3.96 -19.81
N ALA A 39 -9.26 -3.25 -19.92
CA ALA A 39 -10.55 -3.59 -19.30
C ALA A 39 -10.57 -3.66 -17.75
N SER A 40 -9.55 -3.14 -17.06
CA SER A 40 -9.56 -2.94 -15.60
C SER A 40 -10.52 -1.80 -15.18
N PRO A 41 -11.12 -1.84 -13.97
CA PRO A 41 -11.84 -0.69 -13.39
C PRO A 41 -11.00 0.59 -13.28
N PHE A 42 -9.67 0.48 -13.29
CA PHE A 42 -8.76 1.62 -13.27
C PHE A 42 -8.45 2.17 -14.68
N SER A 43 -8.89 1.50 -15.74
CA SER A 43 -8.69 1.95 -17.12
C SER A 43 -9.61 3.13 -17.43
N ASN A 44 -9.02 4.22 -17.92
CA ASN A 44 -9.77 5.34 -18.50
C ASN A 44 -9.93 5.19 -20.04
N ILE A 45 -9.44 4.08 -20.60
CA ILE A 45 -9.64 3.69 -22.00
C ILE A 45 -10.85 2.76 -22.04
N PRO A 46 -11.88 3.06 -22.87
CA PRO A 46 -13.00 2.15 -23.09
C PRO A 46 -12.50 0.74 -23.44
N GLY A 47 -13.05 -0.28 -22.77
CA GLY A 47 -12.70 -1.67 -23.06
C GLY A 47 -12.98 -2.03 -24.52
N ALA A 48 -12.14 -2.89 -25.10
CA ALA A 48 -12.40 -3.44 -26.43
C ALA A 48 -13.73 -4.20 -26.42
N ARG A 49 -14.59 -3.96 -27.41
CA ARG A 49 -15.80 -4.76 -27.62
C ARG A 49 -15.37 -6.20 -27.93
N HIS A 50 -15.75 -7.14 -27.06
CA HIS A 50 -15.61 -8.56 -27.34
C HIS A 50 -16.44 -8.90 -28.59
N VAL A 51 -15.78 -9.28 -29.68
CA VAL A 51 -16.44 -9.88 -30.85
C VAL A 51 -16.44 -11.39 -30.61
N ALA A 52 -17.63 -11.94 -30.39
CA ALA A 52 -17.84 -13.38 -30.28
C ALA A 52 -17.82 -14.04 -31.67
#